data_AF-A0A919Z2Z1-F1
#
_entry.id   AF-A0A919Z2Z1-F1
#
_cell.length_a   1.000
_cell.length_b   1.000
_cell.length_c   1.000
_cell.angle_alpha   90.00
_cell.angle_beta   90.00
_cell.angle_gamma   90.00
#
_symmetry.space_group_name_H-M   'P 1'
#
loop_
_entity.id
_entity.type
_entity.pdbx_description
1 polymer ?
#
loop_
_entity_poly.entity_id
_entity_poly.type
_entity_poly.pdbx_seq_one_letter_code
_entity_poly.pdbx_strand_id
1 'polypeptide(L)'
;MKPIKLMTLVLIAALALTGCGRSGAKLLDKVTSAQGETQTPKPLPSPDLTEDEKIKAQVTDIVKNKLGFSIETIEVNRVADSVDSEAYSVSIYLTYTAKSIAETTKDMIKKYNNEIGTKAARIEGIHQLDILWEVPHLKEDGEIVKANLLKENNQLEFVEIWFDENIFE
;
A
#
# COMPACT_ATOMS: atom_id res chain seq x y z
N MET A 1 -34.11 -12.93 -31.65
CA MET A 1 -32.86 -13.72 -31.61
C MET A 1 -32.22 -13.73 -32.99
N LYS A 2 -31.00 -13.20 -33.12
CA LYS A 2 -30.04 -13.33 -34.23
C LYS A 2 -28.62 -13.27 -33.61
N PRO A 3 -27.64 -14.08 -34.05
CA PRO A 3 -26.43 -14.35 -33.27
C PRO A 3 -25.22 -13.46 -33.61
N ILE A 4 -24.44 -13.18 -32.56
CA ILE A 4 -22.96 -13.19 -32.40
C ILE A 4 -22.10 -12.77 -33.61
N LYS A 5 -21.19 -11.81 -33.37
CA LYS A 5 -19.79 -11.93 -33.80
C LYS A 5 -18.83 -11.20 -32.85
N LEU A 6 -18.19 -12.01 -32.01
CA LEU A 6 -16.93 -11.74 -31.33
C LEU A 6 -15.86 -11.49 -32.40
N MET A 7 -15.09 -10.40 -32.31
CA MET A 7 -13.95 -10.16 -33.19
C MET A 7 -12.76 -9.68 -32.35
N THR A 8 -11.96 -10.65 -31.94
CA THR A 8 -10.59 -10.50 -31.47
C THR A 8 -9.75 -9.82 -32.55
N LEU A 9 -8.95 -8.81 -32.20
CA LEU A 9 -7.87 -8.34 -33.08
C LEU A 9 -6.56 -8.17 -32.30
N VAL A 10 -5.52 -8.59 -33.00
CA VAL A 10 -4.18 -9.00 -32.61
C VAL A 10 -3.23 -7.80 -32.41
N LEU A 11 -2.30 -8.01 -31.47
CA LEU A 11 -1.10 -7.24 -31.14
C LEU A 11 -0.17 -7.01 -32.35
N ILE A 12 0.34 -5.79 -32.54
CA ILE A 12 1.51 -5.53 -33.40
C ILE A 12 2.53 -4.68 -32.62
N ALA A 13 3.68 -5.28 -32.36
CA ALA A 13 4.88 -4.63 -31.82
C ALA A 13 5.68 -3.98 -32.96
N ALA A 14 6.30 -2.82 -32.68
CA ALA A 14 7.29 -2.20 -33.56
C ALA A 14 8.55 -1.84 -32.76
N LEU A 15 9.66 -2.52 -33.07
CA LEU A 15 11.02 -2.12 -32.71
C LEU A 15 11.46 -0.96 -33.62
N ALA A 16 12.15 0.03 -33.05
CA ALA A 16 13.04 0.92 -33.80
C ALA A 16 14.37 1.08 -33.05
N LEU A 17 15.45 0.69 -33.74
CA LEU A 17 16.87 0.84 -33.37
C LEU A 17 17.42 2.17 -33.88
N THR A 18 18.10 2.93 -33.01
CA THR A 18 19.18 3.88 -33.34
C THR A 18 19.97 4.12 -32.04
N GLY A 19 21.27 3.94 -31.87
CA GLY A 19 22.38 3.97 -32.81
C GLY A 19 23.12 5.31 -32.74
N CYS A 20 23.93 5.55 -31.71
CA CYS A 20 24.92 6.64 -31.68
C CYS A 20 26.28 6.09 -31.24
N GLY A 21 27.26 6.15 -32.12
CA GLY A 21 28.67 5.92 -31.81
C GLY A 21 29.44 7.22 -31.63
N ARG A 22 30.55 7.19 -30.87
CA ARG A 22 31.74 8.01 -31.13
C ARG A 22 32.97 7.38 -30.48
N SER A 23 33.96 7.08 -31.33
CA SER A 23 35.27 6.54 -30.99
C SER A 23 36.30 7.68 -30.93
N GLY A 24 37.25 7.59 -30.00
CA GLY A 24 38.40 8.50 -29.85
C GLY A 24 39.56 7.78 -29.13
N ALA A 25 40.71 7.73 -29.79
CA ALA A 25 41.99 7.11 -29.40
C ALA A 25 42.68 7.89 -28.24
N LYS A 26 43.78 7.50 -27.55
CA LYS A 26 44.86 6.50 -27.66
C LYS A 26 45.70 6.61 -26.36
N LEU A 27 46.37 5.54 -25.88
CA LEU A 27 47.79 5.48 -25.44
C LEU A 27 48.08 4.31 -24.48
N LEU A 28 49.10 3.52 -24.84
CA LEU A 28 49.77 2.44 -24.07
C LEU A 28 50.57 3.04 -22.87
N ASP A 29 50.83 2.35 -21.76
CA ASP A 29 51.78 1.22 -21.67
C ASP A 29 51.73 0.46 -20.32
N LYS A 30 52.23 -0.79 -20.39
CA LYS A 30 52.94 -1.61 -19.37
C LYS A 30 52.18 -2.60 -18.44
N VAL A 31 52.20 -3.86 -18.91
CA VAL A 31 52.60 -5.14 -18.24
C VAL A 31 52.23 -5.37 -16.77
N THR A 32 51.38 -6.38 -16.49
CA THR A 32 51.69 -7.62 -15.72
C THR A 32 50.43 -8.48 -15.56
N SER A 33 50.60 -9.78 -15.78
CA SER A 33 49.59 -10.84 -15.74
C SER A 33 48.93 -11.04 -14.36
N ALA A 34 47.61 -11.26 -14.36
CA ALA A 34 46.95 -12.30 -13.57
C ALA A 34 45.53 -12.53 -14.12
N GLN A 35 45.22 -13.77 -14.47
CA GLN A 35 43.87 -14.24 -14.75
C GLN A 35 42.96 -13.91 -13.56
N GLY A 36 41.88 -13.19 -13.84
CA GLY A 36 40.73 -13.07 -12.96
C GLY A 36 39.49 -13.01 -13.85
N GLU A 37 38.75 -14.12 -13.91
CA GLU A 37 37.48 -14.20 -14.61
C GLU A 37 36.56 -13.08 -14.09
N THR A 38 36.14 -12.18 -14.99
CA THR A 38 35.11 -11.20 -14.69
C THR A 38 33.79 -11.94 -14.58
N GLN A 39 33.45 -12.40 -13.37
CA GLN A 39 32.09 -12.79 -13.04
C GLN A 39 31.24 -11.51 -13.03
N THR A 40 30.43 -11.33 -14.07
CA THR A 40 29.28 -10.44 -14.00
C THR A 40 28.42 -10.89 -12.81
N PRO A 41 28.10 -10.05 -11.82
CA PRO A 41 27.24 -10.46 -10.72
C PRO A 41 25.91 -10.93 -11.31
N LYS A 42 25.60 -12.21 -11.11
CA LYS A 42 24.26 -12.74 -11.36
C LYS A 42 23.31 -11.91 -10.50
N PRO A 43 22.24 -11.31 -11.05
CA PRO A 43 21.25 -10.61 -10.23
C PRO A 43 20.79 -11.58 -9.14
N LEU A 44 20.94 -11.21 -7.87
CA LEU A 44 20.28 -11.96 -6.80
C LEU A 44 18.78 -11.95 -7.09
N PRO A 45 18.07 -13.08 -6.97
CA PRO A 45 16.62 -13.05 -7.02
C PRO A 45 16.13 -12.09 -5.94
N SER A 46 15.32 -11.09 -6.33
CA SER A 46 14.53 -10.34 -5.37
C SER A 46 13.73 -11.35 -4.55
N PRO A 47 13.71 -11.26 -3.21
CA PRO A 47 12.91 -12.17 -2.40
C PRO A 47 11.45 -12.04 -2.84
N ASP A 48 10.81 -13.19 -3.09
CA ASP A 48 9.36 -13.23 -3.26
C ASP A 48 8.74 -12.85 -1.91
N LEU A 49 7.96 -11.77 -1.89
CA LEU A 49 7.34 -11.26 -0.67
C LEU A 49 6.34 -12.27 -0.14
N THR A 50 6.21 -12.38 1.18
CA THR A 50 5.09 -13.12 1.79
C THR A 50 3.76 -12.41 1.50
N GLU A 51 2.63 -13.11 1.64
CA GLU A 51 1.31 -12.51 1.40
C GLU A 51 1.01 -11.35 2.37
N ASP A 52 1.42 -11.45 3.63
CA ASP A 52 1.30 -10.35 4.60
C ASP A 52 2.17 -9.14 4.22
N GLU A 53 3.37 -9.35 3.68
CA GLU A 53 4.21 -8.27 3.14
C GLU A 53 3.58 -7.61 1.92
N LYS A 54 2.95 -8.40 1.02
CA LYS A 54 2.22 -7.88 -0.14
C LYS A 54 0.99 -7.06 0.27
N ILE A 55 0.21 -7.54 1.24
CA ILE A 55 -0.94 -6.81 1.78
C ILE A 55 -0.46 -5.52 2.44
N LYS A 56 0.58 -5.59 3.29
CA LYS A 56 1.16 -4.41 3.96
C LYS A 56 1.63 -3.37 2.95
N ALA A 57 2.29 -3.78 1.86
CA ALA A 57 2.71 -2.86 0.81
C ALA A 57 1.51 -2.20 0.10
N GLN A 58 0.47 -2.96 -0.25
CA GLN A 58 -0.74 -2.42 -0.88
C GLN A 58 -1.50 -1.46 0.03
N VAL A 59 -1.64 -1.80 1.31
CA VAL A 59 -2.26 -0.91 2.31
C VAL A 59 -1.43 0.35 2.48
N THR A 60 -0.10 0.23 2.60
CA THR A 60 0.81 1.37 2.63
C THR A 60 0.60 2.27 1.42
N ASP A 61 0.39 1.71 0.23
CA ASP A 61 0.12 2.46 -0.99
C ASP A 61 -1.21 3.22 -0.98
N ILE A 62 -2.22 2.71 -0.27
CA ILE A 62 -3.52 3.37 -0.09
C ILE A 62 -3.41 4.60 0.82
N VAL A 63 -2.64 4.48 1.91
CA VAL A 63 -2.50 5.55 2.91
C VAL A 63 -1.36 6.52 2.62
N LYS A 64 -0.31 6.10 1.91
CA LYS A 64 0.78 7.00 1.50
C LYS A 64 0.27 8.07 0.53
N ASN A 65 0.90 9.24 0.55
CA ASN A 65 0.57 10.41 -0.29
C ASN A 65 -0.68 11.22 0.12
N LYS A 66 -1.21 11.02 1.33
CA LYS A 66 -2.28 11.88 1.86
C LYS A 66 -1.69 13.02 2.69
N LEU A 67 -2.17 14.24 2.44
CA LEU A 67 -1.80 15.40 3.24
C LEU A 67 -2.61 15.41 4.54
N GLY A 68 -1.99 15.81 5.64
CA GLY A 68 -2.67 16.04 6.92
C GLY A 68 -2.67 14.86 7.89
N PHE A 69 -1.99 13.76 7.58
CA PHE A 69 -1.68 12.71 8.55
C PHE A 69 -0.41 11.94 8.20
N SER A 70 0.11 11.19 9.17
CA SER A 70 1.26 10.28 9.03
C SER A 70 0.87 8.85 9.39
N ILE A 71 1.56 7.88 8.79
CA ILE A 71 1.47 6.47 9.17
C ILE A 71 2.48 6.26 10.29
N GLU A 72 2.02 5.76 11.43
CA GLU A 72 2.91 5.31 12.50
C GLU A 72 3.31 3.85 12.25
N THR A 73 2.31 2.97 12.15
CA THR A 73 2.51 1.54 11.95
C THR A 73 1.36 0.94 11.14
N ILE A 74 1.68 -0.08 10.35
CA ILE A 74 0.70 -0.99 9.76
C ILE A 74 1.06 -2.41 10.18
N GLU A 75 0.10 -3.08 10.77
CA GLU A 75 0.19 -4.48 11.19
C GLU A 75 -0.74 -5.33 10.32
N VAL A 76 -0.27 -6.50 9.92
CA VAL A 76 -1.02 -7.47 9.12
C VAL A 76 -0.92 -8.81 9.81
N ASN A 77 -2.05 -9.35 10.25
CA ASN A 77 -2.13 -10.59 11.01
C ASN A 77 -3.07 -11.56 10.32
N ARG A 78 -2.67 -12.82 10.23
CA ARG A 78 -3.56 -13.89 9.77
C ARG A 78 -4.67 -14.13 10.80
N VAL A 79 -5.90 -14.32 10.34
CA VAL A 79 -7.03 -14.67 11.20
C VAL A 79 -6.95 -16.17 11.52
N ALA A 80 -6.58 -16.50 12.76
CA ALA A 80 -6.22 -17.87 13.16
C ALA A 80 -7.37 -18.89 13.01
N ASP A 81 -8.62 -18.47 13.23
CA ASP A 81 -9.81 -19.33 13.22
C ASP A 81 -10.70 -19.15 11.99
N SER A 82 -10.17 -18.55 10.92
CA SER A 82 -10.93 -18.39 9.68
C SER A 82 -11.03 -19.70 8.92
N VAL A 83 -12.23 -20.00 8.40
CA VAL A 83 -12.45 -21.08 7.42
C VAL A 83 -11.74 -20.80 6.09
N ASP A 84 -11.43 -19.53 5.83
CA ASP A 84 -10.59 -19.08 4.73
C ASP A 84 -9.15 -18.93 5.22
N SER A 85 -8.26 -19.82 4.75
CA SER A 85 -6.83 -19.81 5.06
C SER A 85 -6.10 -18.55 4.55
N GLU A 86 -6.76 -17.69 3.79
CA GLU A 86 -6.23 -16.43 3.26
C GLU A 86 -6.87 -15.21 3.93
N ALA A 87 -7.52 -15.38 5.09
CA ALA A 87 -8.08 -14.28 5.84
C ALA A 87 -7.04 -13.53 6.68
N TYR A 88 -6.99 -12.21 6.47
CA TYR A 88 -6.12 -11.28 7.18
C TYR A 88 -6.92 -10.18 7.88
N SER A 89 -6.45 -9.82 9.06
CA SER A 89 -6.80 -8.57 9.75
C SER A 89 -5.66 -7.57 9.55
N VAL A 90 -6.03 -6.31 9.32
CA VAL A 90 -5.08 -5.22 9.13
C VAL A 90 -5.38 -4.13 10.16
N SER A 91 -4.36 -3.69 10.89
CA SER A 91 -4.46 -2.56 11.81
C SER A 91 -3.59 -1.42 11.31
N ILE A 92 -4.17 -0.22 11.17
CA ILE A 92 -3.48 0.98 10.70
C ILE A 92 -3.51 2.02 11.82
N TYR A 93 -2.32 2.42 12.26
CA TYR A 93 -2.12 3.46 13.27
C TYR A 93 -1.70 4.76 12.58
N LEU A 94 -2.50 5.81 12.73
CA LEU A 94 -2.37 7.08 12.03
C LEU A 94 -2.33 8.26 13.00
N THR A 95 -1.45 9.22 12.74
CA THR A 95 -1.44 10.52 13.43
C THR A 95 -2.05 11.59 12.53
N TYR A 96 -3.12 12.27 12.94
CA TYR A 96 -3.64 13.42 12.22
C TYR A 96 -2.84 14.68 12.57
N THR A 97 -2.16 15.26 11.58
CA THR A 97 -1.17 16.33 11.78
C THR A 97 -1.67 17.71 11.33
N ALA A 98 -2.74 17.77 10.53
CA ALA A 98 -3.35 19.05 10.18
C ALA A 98 -3.97 19.70 11.42
N LYS A 99 -3.73 20.99 11.63
CA LYS A 99 -4.31 21.73 12.76
C LYS A 99 -5.69 22.26 12.37
N SER A 100 -6.73 21.73 12.98
CA SER A 100 -8.12 22.17 12.79
C SER A 100 -8.91 22.06 14.09
N ILE A 101 -10.08 22.69 14.14
CA ILE A 101 -11.00 22.49 15.27
C ILE A 101 -11.53 21.05 15.28
N ALA A 102 -11.98 20.58 16.45
CA ALA A 102 -12.42 19.21 16.67
C ALA A 102 -13.48 18.74 15.65
N GLU A 103 -14.49 19.56 15.37
CA GLU A 103 -15.55 19.25 14.39
C GLU A 103 -14.98 18.97 12.99
N THR A 104 -14.11 19.86 12.49
CA THR A 104 -13.47 19.69 11.19
C THR A 104 -12.57 18.45 11.15
N THR A 105 -11.83 18.19 12.23
CA THR A 105 -10.98 17.01 12.35
C THR A 105 -11.83 15.72 12.32
N LYS A 106 -12.97 15.70 13.03
CA LYS A 106 -13.92 14.58 13.05
C LYS A 106 -14.41 14.23 11.64
N ASP A 107 -14.83 15.24 10.88
CA ASP A 107 -15.34 15.05 9.52
C ASP A 107 -14.27 14.59 8.53
N MET A 108 -13.05 15.14 8.66
CA MET A 108 -11.93 14.72 7.83
C MET A 108 -11.50 13.28 8.11
N ILE A 109 -11.45 12.87 9.38
CA ILE A 109 -11.15 11.48 9.75
C ILE A 109 -12.22 10.52 9.21
N LYS A 110 -13.52 10.85 9.32
CA LYS A 110 -14.60 10.04 8.73
C LYS A 110 -14.40 9.86 7.22
N LYS A 111 -14.06 10.93 6.51
CA LYS A 111 -13.78 10.88 5.07
C LYS A 111 -12.58 9.98 4.76
N TYR A 112 -11.50 10.09 5.54
CA TYR A 112 -10.32 9.25 5.36
C TYR A 112 -10.62 7.79 5.63
N ASN A 113 -11.34 7.46 6.70
CA ASN A 113 -11.76 6.09 7.00
C ASN A 113 -12.57 5.49 5.85
N ASN A 114 -13.56 6.22 5.33
CA ASN A 114 -14.35 5.78 4.18
C ASN A 114 -13.47 5.49 2.95
N GLU A 115 -12.54 6.39 2.63
CA GLU A 115 -11.68 6.24 1.47
C GLU A 115 -10.69 5.08 1.62
N ILE A 116 -10.10 4.92 2.80
CA ILE A 116 -9.18 3.82 3.13
C ILE A 116 -9.94 2.49 3.04
N GLY A 117 -11.08 2.36 3.72
CA GLY A 117 -11.90 1.14 3.69
C GLY A 117 -12.35 0.77 2.28
N THR A 118 -12.82 1.74 1.49
CA THR A 118 -13.23 1.52 0.10
C THR A 118 -12.09 0.98 -0.78
N LYS A 119 -10.87 1.50 -0.60
CA LYS A 119 -9.71 1.05 -1.36
C LYS A 119 -9.19 -0.30 -0.86
N ALA A 120 -9.15 -0.49 0.45
CA ALA A 120 -8.67 -1.72 1.08
C ALA A 120 -9.58 -2.92 0.78
N ALA A 121 -10.89 -2.70 0.59
CA ALA A 121 -11.83 -3.76 0.21
C ALA A 121 -11.45 -4.48 -1.10
N ARG A 122 -10.69 -3.81 -1.97
CA ARG A 122 -10.19 -4.34 -3.25
C ARG A 122 -8.96 -5.21 -3.12
N ILE A 123 -8.31 -5.21 -1.95
CA ILE A 123 -7.19 -6.09 -1.67
C ILE A 123 -7.77 -7.45 -1.27
N GLU A 124 -7.31 -8.51 -1.95
CA GLU A 124 -7.69 -9.88 -1.65
C GLU A 124 -7.16 -10.28 -0.25
N GLY A 125 -7.90 -11.15 0.44
CA GLY A 125 -7.54 -11.65 1.77
C GLY A 125 -7.86 -10.73 2.96
N ILE A 126 -8.00 -9.41 2.79
CA ILE A 126 -8.40 -8.53 3.90
C ILE A 126 -9.85 -8.82 4.31
N HIS A 127 -10.05 -9.31 5.54
CA HIS A 127 -11.36 -9.60 6.13
C HIS A 127 -11.75 -8.64 7.25
N GLN A 128 -10.75 -8.07 7.93
CA GLN A 128 -10.94 -7.07 8.98
C GLN A 128 -9.95 -5.92 8.77
N LEU A 129 -10.41 -4.70 8.99
CA LEU A 129 -9.61 -3.50 8.94
C LEU A 129 -9.92 -2.60 10.12
N ASP A 130 -8.91 -2.34 10.93
CA ASP A 130 -8.97 -1.41 12.06
C ASP A 130 -8.13 -0.18 11.75
N ILE A 131 -8.71 1.01 11.96
CA ILE A 131 -8.03 2.30 11.75
C ILE A 131 -8.09 3.09 13.05
N LEU A 132 -6.91 3.35 13.63
CA LEU A 132 -6.75 4.04 14.89
C LEU A 132 -6.10 5.39 14.65
N TRP A 133 -6.65 6.43 15.28
CA TRP A 133 -6.18 7.80 15.09
C TRP A 133 -5.77 8.47 16.39
N GLU A 134 -4.54 8.96 16.39
CA GLU A 134 -4.08 9.99 17.32
C GLU A 134 -4.24 11.38 16.71
N VAL A 135 -4.54 12.37 17.54
CA VAL A 135 -4.67 13.77 17.12
C VAL A 135 -3.98 14.68 18.14
N PRO A 136 -2.64 14.82 18.08
CA PRO A 136 -1.83 15.44 19.13
C PRO A 136 -2.23 16.87 19.51
N HIS A 137 -2.87 17.60 18.60
CA HIS A 137 -3.32 18.97 18.85
C HIS A 137 -4.67 19.07 19.56
N LEU A 138 -5.41 17.97 19.69
CA LEU A 138 -6.66 17.88 20.46
C LEU A 138 -6.45 17.10 21.76
N LYS A 139 -5.60 16.06 21.74
CA LYS A 139 -5.20 15.28 22.90
C LYS A 139 -3.73 14.89 22.74
N GLU A 140 -2.92 15.21 23.73
CA GLU A 140 -1.46 15.06 23.67
C GLU A 140 -1.03 13.62 23.35
N ASP A 141 -1.66 12.64 24.00
CA ASP A 141 -1.35 11.22 23.84
C ASP A 141 -2.62 10.36 23.70
N GLY A 142 -2.47 9.28 22.94
CA GLY A 142 -3.44 8.20 22.82
C GLY A 142 -4.50 8.41 21.74
N GLU A 143 -5.12 7.31 21.36
CA GLU A 143 -6.09 7.31 20.28
C GLU A 143 -7.40 7.98 20.71
N ILE A 144 -7.97 8.80 19.84
CA ILE A 144 -9.26 9.46 20.06
C ILE A 144 -10.31 9.09 19.00
N VAL A 145 -9.93 8.32 17.99
CA VAL A 145 -10.86 7.69 17.04
C VAL A 145 -10.42 6.27 16.76
N LYS A 146 -11.39 5.35 16.72
CA LYS A 146 -11.21 3.96 16.27
C LYS A 146 -12.31 3.60 15.30
N ALA A 147 -11.96 3.06 14.15
CA ALA A 147 -12.91 2.54 13.17
C ALA A 147 -12.62 1.07 12.91
N ASN A 148 -13.65 0.24 13.06
CA ASN A 148 -13.58 -1.20 12.84
C ASN A 148 -14.44 -1.54 11.62
N LEU A 149 -13.85 -2.18 10.62
CA LEU A 149 -14.53 -2.61 9.40
C LEU A 149 -14.38 -4.11 9.20
N LEU A 150 -15.47 -4.76 8.78
CA LEU A 150 -15.49 -6.19 8.45
C LEU A 150 -15.90 -6.41 7.00
N LYS A 151 -15.37 -7.48 6.39
CA LYS A 151 -15.66 -7.80 5.00
C LYS A 151 -16.99 -8.51 4.88
N GLU A 152 -17.93 -7.87 4.20
CA GLU A 152 -19.26 -8.38 3.88
C GLU A 152 -19.53 -8.13 2.39
N ASN A 153 -20.01 -9.13 1.66
CA ASN A 153 -20.38 -9.00 0.23
C ASN A 153 -19.30 -8.32 -0.65
N ASN A 154 -18.02 -8.67 -0.45
CA ASN A 154 -16.85 -8.09 -1.13
C ASN A 154 -16.60 -6.60 -0.84
N GLN A 155 -17.19 -6.04 0.22
CA GLN A 155 -16.94 -4.69 0.70
C GLN A 155 -16.48 -4.73 2.15
N LEU A 156 -15.72 -3.72 2.59
CA LEU A 156 -15.47 -3.50 4.01
C LEU A 156 -16.54 -2.55 4.53
N GLU A 157 -17.40 -3.04 5.42
CA GLU A 157 -18.48 -2.29 6.04
C GLU A 157 -18.08 -1.86 7.46
N PHE A 158 -18.46 -0.64 7.85
CA PHE A 158 -18.23 -0.17 9.22
C PHE A 158 -19.12 -0.93 10.19
N VAL A 159 -18.49 -1.65 11.11
CA VAL A 159 -19.18 -2.23 12.26
C VAL A 159 -19.31 -1.18 13.36
N GLU A 160 -18.24 -0.42 13.58
CA GLU A 160 -18.18 0.59 14.61
C GLU A 160 -17.25 1.73 14.20
N ILE A 161 -17.64 2.95 14.59
CA ILE A 161 -16.72 4.09 14.66
C ILE A 161 -16.89 4.74 16.03
N TRP A 162 -15.85 4.66 16.85
CA TRP A 162 -15.78 5.29 18.16
C TRP A 162 -15.01 6.62 18.08
N PHE A 163 -15.51 7.64 18.79
CA PHE A 163 -14.87 8.94 18.97
C PHE A 163 -14.80 9.24 20.48
N ASP A 164 -13.70 9.83 20.95
CA ASP A 164 -13.58 10.31 22.33
C ASP A 164 -14.58 11.46 22.58
N GLU A 165 -15.61 11.19 23.38
CA GLU A 165 -16.70 12.12 23.68
C GLU A 165 -16.19 13.40 24.36
N ASN A 166 -15.10 13.34 25.14
CA ASN A 166 -14.54 14.52 25.80
C ASN A 166 -13.90 15.51 24.83
N ILE A 167 -13.66 15.10 23.58
CA ILE A 167 -13.02 15.89 22.53
C ILE A 167 -14.02 16.33 21.46
N PHE A 168 -14.98 15.46 21.14
CA PHE A 168 -15.82 15.59 19.94
C PHE A 168 -17.32 15.83 20.21
N GLU A 169 -17.73 16.02 21.47
CA GLU A 169 -19.11 16.34 21.88
C GLU A 169 -19.20 17.59 22.77
#